data_AF-A0A841IVK7-F1
#
_entry.id   AF-A0A841IVK7-F1
#
_cell.length_a   1.000
_cell.length_b   1.000
_cell.length_c   1.000
_cell.angle_alpha   90.00
_cell.angle_beta   90.00
_cell.angle_gamma   90.00
#
_symmetry.space_group_name_H-M   'P 1'
#
loop_
_entity.id
_entity.type
_entity.pdbx_description
1 polymer ?
#
loop_
_entity_poly.entity_id
_entity_poly.type
_entity_poly.pdbx_seq_one_letter_code
_entity_poly.pdbx_strand_id
1 'polypeptide(L)'
;GALFVPDLDTSSWHLGRSQMQTRRDAGTRYRSPYVSNRVPDFHLRRKSPERIWEVPLVDVVVDAASATLEEAGTTVSALLAGTTPDIRLWLVGPWSGIGDGRRSPLDEAQLDLRLIRETFRGDPRVRFSEEAPEEDPQVPFRLYVPAGTALTGTAVADMVDTANKEKAGLLCAPLPGATREGDGVLRMERAQAFARARHLFPGARGRDLDRAVEEVYGTHWMPGGALVPAEGEGKGESPEALRRKLDQARTEVERLRARARRAERKLRWFTPGVTRRIARKFVR
;
A
#
# COMPACT_ATOMS: atom_id res chain seq x y z
N GLY A 1 -4.01 22.65 -2.63
CA GLY A 1 -4.68 22.72 -3.93
C GLY A 1 -3.88 23.64 -4.82
N ALA A 2 -3.58 23.24 -6.05
CA ALA A 2 -2.94 24.13 -7.01
C ALA A 2 -4.00 25.08 -7.59
N LEU A 3 -3.71 26.38 -7.58
CA LEU A 3 -4.48 27.36 -8.33
C LEU A 3 -3.86 27.43 -9.72
N PHE A 4 -4.57 26.95 -10.74
CA PHE A 4 -4.16 27.19 -12.12
C PHE A 4 -4.54 28.62 -12.46
N VAL A 5 -3.55 29.51 -12.44
CA VAL A 5 -3.70 30.88 -12.92
C VAL A 5 -3.40 30.85 -14.42
N PRO A 6 -4.39 31.13 -15.30
CA PRO A 6 -4.12 31.22 -16.71
C PRO A 6 -3.18 32.40 -16.96
N ASP A 7 -2.09 32.14 -17.67
CA ASP A 7 -1.25 33.20 -18.22
C ASP A 7 -1.99 33.82 -19.41
N LEU A 8 -2.52 35.03 -19.23
CA LEU A 8 -3.33 35.72 -20.24
C LEU A 8 -2.47 36.40 -21.32
N ASP A 9 -1.17 36.54 -21.07
CA ASP A 9 -0.21 37.16 -22.01
C ASP A 9 0.57 36.10 -22.81
N THR A 10 0.37 34.80 -22.53
CA THR A 10 1.05 33.74 -23.28
C THR A 10 0.46 33.55 -24.68
N SER A 11 1.29 33.75 -25.70
CA SER A 11 0.97 33.44 -27.10
C SER A 11 1.43 32.04 -27.51
N SER A 12 1.60 31.12 -26.55
CA SER A 12 2.13 29.78 -26.81
C SER A 12 1.07 28.88 -27.46
N TRP A 13 0.90 29.00 -28.77
CA TRP A 13 0.16 28.02 -29.57
C TRP A 13 0.96 26.72 -29.60
N HIS A 14 0.39 25.61 -29.13
CA HIS A 14 1.04 24.31 -29.30
C HIS A 14 0.97 23.95 -30.80
N LEU A 15 2.01 24.31 -31.54
CA LEU A 15 2.09 24.09 -32.98
C LEU A 15 2.45 22.61 -33.23
N GLY A 16 1.40 21.81 -33.49
CA GLY A 16 1.53 20.44 -34.00
C GLY A 16 1.33 19.34 -32.97
N ARG A 17 1.40 18.09 -33.44
CA ARG A 17 1.29 16.90 -32.58
C ARG A 17 2.56 16.75 -31.76
N SER A 18 2.42 16.61 -30.44
CA SER A 18 3.57 16.45 -29.56
C SER A 18 4.33 15.15 -29.86
N GLN A 19 5.62 15.11 -29.50
CA GLN A 19 6.42 13.87 -29.57
C GLN A 19 5.77 12.73 -28.75
N MET A 20 5.00 13.04 -27.70
CA MET A 20 4.25 12.03 -26.95
C MET A 20 3.05 11.48 -27.71
N GLN A 21 2.40 12.30 -28.54
CA GLN A 21 1.32 11.85 -29.40
C GLN A 21 1.83 11.00 -30.58
N THR A 22 3.01 11.31 -31.11
CA THR A 22 3.57 10.60 -32.28
C THR A 22 4.46 9.41 -31.92
N ARG A 23 5.11 9.42 -30.76
CA ARG A 23 6.06 8.38 -30.30
C ARG A 23 5.74 7.91 -28.87
N ARG A 24 4.48 7.56 -28.62
CA ARG A 24 3.94 7.22 -27.29
C ARG A 24 4.79 6.20 -26.52
N ASP A 25 5.24 5.13 -27.18
CA ASP A 25 5.96 4.04 -26.53
C ASP A 25 7.39 4.45 -26.15
N ALA A 26 8.12 5.10 -27.07
CA ALA A 26 9.44 5.64 -26.79
C ALA A 26 9.39 6.70 -25.68
N GLY A 27 8.37 7.55 -25.71
CA GLY A 27 8.10 8.53 -24.67
C GLY A 27 7.80 7.93 -23.31
N THR A 28 6.96 6.89 -23.28
CA THR A 28 6.65 6.15 -22.05
C THR A 28 7.89 5.47 -21.50
N ARG A 29 8.70 4.83 -22.35
CA ARG A 29 9.99 4.24 -21.96
C ARG A 29 10.94 5.27 -21.37
N TYR A 30 11.06 6.45 -21.98
CA TYR A 30 11.92 7.53 -21.50
C TYR A 30 11.49 8.08 -20.14
N ARG A 31 10.20 8.40 -19.97
CA ARG A 31 9.71 9.04 -18.73
C ARG A 31 9.52 8.07 -17.57
N SER A 32 9.29 6.79 -17.85
CA SER A 32 8.92 5.80 -16.82
C SER A 32 9.92 5.76 -15.66
N PRO A 33 11.25 5.71 -15.86
CA PRO A 33 12.21 5.72 -14.75
C PRO A 33 12.12 6.99 -13.88
N TYR A 34 11.93 8.17 -14.49
CA TYR A 34 11.86 9.43 -13.76
C TYR A 34 10.59 9.57 -12.93
N VAL A 35 9.46 9.17 -13.51
CA VAL A 35 8.15 9.24 -12.86
C VAL A 35 8.02 8.17 -11.77
N SER A 36 8.42 6.92 -12.05
CA SER A 36 8.28 5.82 -11.08
C SER A 36 9.05 6.09 -9.79
N ASN A 37 10.23 6.72 -9.85
CA ASN A 37 10.98 7.06 -8.64
C ASN A 37 10.30 8.12 -7.76
N ARG A 38 9.54 9.04 -8.35
CA ARG A 38 9.02 10.26 -7.67
C ARG A 38 7.52 10.28 -7.42
N VAL A 39 6.76 9.43 -8.13
CA VAL A 39 5.29 9.42 -8.09
C VAL A 39 4.80 8.06 -7.60
N PRO A 40 4.54 7.91 -6.30
CA PRO A 40 4.03 6.67 -5.69
C PRO A 40 2.80 6.07 -6.35
N ASP A 41 1.83 6.90 -6.73
CA ASP A 41 0.59 6.44 -7.37
C ASP A 41 0.77 6.05 -8.85
N PHE A 42 2.00 6.10 -9.38
CA PHE A 42 2.23 5.73 -10.77
C PHE A 42 2.05 4.21 -10.97
N HIS A 43 0.92 3.85 -11.59
CA HIS A 43 0.48 2.46 -11.80
C HIS A 43 1.54 1.50 -12.39
N LEU A 44 2.54 1.98 -13.14
CA LEU A 44 3.59 1.12 -13.69
C LEU A 44 4.62 0.66 -12.65
N ARG A 45 4.72 1.31 -11.47
CA ARG A 45 5.57 0.84 -10.35
C ARG A 45 5.21 -0.59 -9.95
N ARG A 46 3.92 -0.94 -9.98
CA ARG A 46 3.39 -2.27 -9.62
C ARG A 46 3.91 -3.41 -10.52
N LYS A 47 4.53 -3.11 -11.67
CA LYS A 47 5.14 -4.11 -12.54
C LYS A 47 6.55 -4.55 -12.11
N SER A 48 7.16 -3.81 -11.18
CA SER A 48 8.49 -4.10 -10.65
C SER A 48 8.46 -4.10 -9.12
N PRO A 49 7.77 -5.08 -8.49
CA PRO A 49 7.69 -5.18 -7.03
C PRO A 49 9.05 -5.43 -6.37
N GLU A 50 10.04 -5.92 -7.12
CA GLU A 50 11.40 -6.15 -6.62
C GLU A 50 12.20 -4.86 -6.36
N ARG A 51 11.71 -3.70 -6.80
CA ARG A 51 12.43 -2.43 -6.73
C ARG A 51 12.00 -1.60 -5.53
N ILE A 52 12.99 -0.97 -4.92
CA ILE A 52 12.80 0.14 -3.99
C ILE A 52 12.85 1.44 -4.79
N TRP A 53 11.94 2.35 -4.48
CA TRP A 53 11.82 3.65 -5.14
C TRP A 53 12.36 4.76 -4.23
N GLU A 54 12.79 5.87 -4.85
CA GLU A 54 13.29 7.05 -4.12
C GLU A 54 12.24 7.62 -3.15
N VAL A 55 11.00 7.78 -3.62
CA VAL A 55 9.86 8.17 -2.79
C VAL A 55 8.99 6.94 -2.53
N PRO A 56 8.90 6.43 -1.28
CA PRO A 56 8.08 5.27 -0.95
C PRO A 56 6.58 5.57 -1.05
N LEU A 57 5.75 4.54 -1.11
CA LEU A 57 4.29 4.70 -1.05
C LEU A 57 3.81 4.98 0.37
N VAL A 58 4.40 4.30 1.36
CA VAL A 58 4.00 4.41 2.76
C VAL A 58 5.23 4.54 3.66
N ASP A 59 5.21 5.55 4.54
CA ASP A 59 6.07 5.58 5.72
C ASP A 59 5.41 4.78 6.83
N VAL A 60 6.05 3.72 7.29
CA VAL A 60 5.53 2.88 8.39
C VAL A 60 6.29 3.22 9.65
N VAL A 61 5.58 3.47 10.75
CA VAL A 61 6.14 3.79 12.06
C VAL A 61 5.76 2.69 13.04
N VAL A 62 6.75 2.08 13.66
CA VAL A 62 6.61 1.05 14.69
C VAL A 62 7.38 1.51 15.92
N ASP A 63 6.69 1.60 17.06
CA ASP A 63 7.33 1.87 18.35
C ASP A 63 8.04 0.60 18.84
N ALA A 64 9.35 0.72 19.05
CA ALA A 64 10.23 -0.34 19.53
C ALA A 64 10.76 -0.05 20.95
N ALA A 65 10.39 1.06 21.58
CA ALA A 65 10.97 1.49 22.87
C ALA A 65 10.71 0.48 24.00
N SER A 66 9.54 -0.17 23.99
CA SER A 66 9.14 -1.18 24.97
C SER A 66 8.80 -2.54 24.35
N ALA A 67 9.13 -2.75 23.07
CA ALA A 67 8.83 -3.98 22.37
C ALA A 67 9.89 -5.04 22.64
N THR A 68 9.45 -6.28 22.78
CA THR A 68 10.35 -7.45 22.73
C THR A 68 10.84 -7.68 21.30
N LEU A 69 11.94 -8.43 21.15
CA LEU A 69 12.42 -8.87 19.84
C LEU A 69 11.32 -9.61 19.06
N GLU A 70 10.55 -10.46 19.73
CA GLU A 70 9.49 -11.27 19.11
C GLU A 70 8.33 -10.41 18.61
N GLU A 71 7.93 -9.39 19.37
CA GLU A 71 6.88 -8.45 18.99
C GLU A 71 7.29 -7.60 17.78
N ALA A 72 8.46 -6.97 17.85
CA ALA A 72 9.01 -6.22 16.72
C ALA A 72 9.25 -7.14 15.51
N GLY A 73 9.78 -8.34 15.77
CA GLY A 73 9.99 -9.43 14.83
C GLY A 73 8.74 -9.76 14.03
N THR A 74 7.64 -9.96 14.73
CA THR A 74 6.32 -10.28 14.15
C THR A 74 5.86 -9.18 13.20
N THR A 75 5.86 -7.93 13.65
CA THR A 75 5.34 -6.80 12.86
C THR A 75 6.24 -6.45 11.68
N VAL A 76 7.53 -6.28 11.93
CA VAL A 76 8.48 -5.85 10.89
C VAL A 76 8.62 -6.93 9.81
N SER A 77 8.70 -8.20 10.20
CA SER A 77 8.79 -9.29 9.20
C SER A 77 7.54 -9.39 8.35
N ALA A 78 6.34 -9.22 8.94
CA ALA A 78 5.08 -9.23 8.19
C ALA A 78 5.02 -8.07 7.18
N LEU A 79 5.44 -6.86 7.58
CA LEU A 79 5.51 -5.69 6.69
C LEU A 79 6.50 -5.91 5.54
N LEU A 80 7.71 -6.39 5.84
CA LEU A 80 8.78 -6.57 4.86
C LEU A 80 8.49 -7.69 3.85
N ALA A 81 7.71 -8.70 4.26
CA ALA A 81 7.27 -9.82 3.43
C ALA A 81 5.94 -9.57 2.69
N GLY A 82 5.29 -8.42 2.93
CA GLY A 82 4.02 -8.06 2.33
C GLY A 82 4.10 -7.84 0.80
N THR A 83 2.92 -7.73 0.18
CA THR A 83 2.77 -7.47 -1.27
C THR A 83 3.00 -6.01 -1.65
N THR A 84 3.19 -5.13 -0.66
CA THR A 84 3.55 -3.73 -0.84
C THR A 84 5.01 -3.53 -0.39
N PRO A 85 6.00 -3.87 -1.23
CA PRO A 85 7.42 -3.78 -0.88
C PRO A 85 7.93 -2.32 -0.79
N ASP A 86 7.11 -1.41 -1.29
CA ASP A 86 7.34 0.02 -1.49
C ASP A 86 7.09 0.85 -0.21
N ILE A 87 7.77 0.46 0.86
CA ILE A 87 7.65 1.05 2.19
C ILE A 87 9.00 1.54 2.70
N ARG A 88 8.96 2.58 3.53
CA ARG A 88 10.08 2.99 4.39
C ARG A 88 9.64 2.83 5.84
N LEU A 89 10.33 1.97 6.58
CA LEU A 89 9.95 1.56 7.92
C LEU A 89 10.84 2.26 8.94
N TRP A 90 10.22 2.91 9.91
CA TRP A 90 10.86 3.60 11.02
C TRP A 90 10.59 2.83 12.31
N LEU A 91 11.65 2.27 12.90
CA LEU A 91 11.64 1.75 14.25
C LEU A 91 12.01 2.88 15.19
N VAL A 92 11.05 3.30 16.01
CA VAL A 92 11.19 4.42 16.93
C VAL A 92 11.55 3.89 18.32
N GLY A 93 12.61 4.42 18.93
CA GLY A 93 13.06 3.95 20.23
C GLY A 93 14.37 4.61 20.66
N PRO A 94 14.82 4.42 21.91
CA PRO A 94 15.98 5.13 22.46
C PRO A 94 17.32 4.51 22.00
N TRP A 95 17.58 4.49 20.69
CA TRP A 95 18.74 3.83 20.07
C TRP A 95 20.08 4.40 20.53
N SER A 96 20.11 5.68 20.87
CA SER A 96 21.26 6.41 21.42
C SER A 96 21.69 5.89 22.79
N GLY A 97 20.78 5.24 23.53
CA GLY A 97 21.07 4.57 24.79
C GLY A 97 21.91 3.30 24.62
N ILE A 98 21.93 2.70 23.42
CA ILE A 98 22.66 1.46 23.12
C ILE A 98 24.15 1.80 22.97
N GLY A 99 24.90 1.68 24.06
CA GLY A 99 26.35 1.87 24.04
C GLY A 99 27.14 0.74 23.38
N ASP A 100 28.36 1.03 22.96
CA ASP A 100 29.30 0.07 22.35
C ASP A 100 30.24 -0.61 23.36
N GLY A 101 30.09 -0.29 24.65
CA GLY A 101 30.94 -0.82 25.72
C GLY A 101 30.77 -2.31 26.03
N ARG A 102 31.60 -2.80 26.97
CA ARG A 102 31.50 -4.15 27.54
C ARG A 102 30.21 -4.28 28.33
N ARG A 103 29.51 -5.40 28.13
CA ARG A 103 28.18 -5.68 28.71
C ARG A 103 27.99 -7.17 28.94
N SER A 104 27.06 -7.53 29.82
CA SER A 104 26.60 -8.92 29.92
C SER A 104 25.76 -9.22 28.67
N PRO A 105 26.02 -10.32 27.94
CA PRO A 105 25.24 -10.65 26.75
C PRO A 105 23.75 -10.94 27.01
N LEU A 106 23.40 -11.39 28.22
CA LEU A 106 22.03 -11.79 28.57
C LEU A 106 21.40 -10.91 29.67
N ASP A 107 22.22 -10.29 30.52
CA ASP A 107 21.75 -9.44 31.63
C ASP A 107 21.92 -7.95 31.29
N GLU A 108 21.46 -7.54 30.10
CA GLU A 108 21.47 -6.15 29.63
C GLU A 108 20.06 -5.56 29.71
N ALA A 109 19.91 -4.39 30.33
CA ALA A 109 18.60 -3.73 30.45
C ALA A 109 17.95 -3.35 29.11
N GLN A 110 18.76 -3.16 28.06
CA GLN A 110 18.34 -2.82 26.70
C GLN A 110 18.54 -3.98 25.71
N LEU A 111 18.51 -5.23 26.21
CA LEU A 111 18.77 -6.43 25.40
C LEU A 111 17.87 -6.48 24.16
N ASP A 112 16.55 -6.39 24.32
CA ASP A 112 15.59 -6.44 23.21
C ASP A 112 15.85 -5.34 22.17
N LEU A 113 16.05 -4.10 22.60
CA LEU A 113 16.32 -2.98 21.69
C LEU A 113 17.60 -3.23 20.88
N ARG A 114 18.66 -3.78 21.50
CA ARG A 114 19.89 -4.16 20.79
C ARG A 114 19.65 -5.28 19.79
N LEU A 115 18.90 -6.32 20.18
CA LEU A 115 18.58 -7.45 19.32
C LEU A 115 17.72 -7.04 18.13
N ILE A 116 16.73 -6.17 18.33
CA ILE A 116 15.92 -5.59 17.26
C ILE A 116 16.81 -4.84 16.27
N ARG A 117 17.72 -3.99 16.76
CA ARG A 117 18.66 -3.25 15.91
C ARG A 117 19.53 -4.19 15.08
N GLU A 118 20.15 -5.19 15.72
CA GLU A 118 21.02 -6.15 15.05
C GLU A 118 20.27 -7.00 14.02
N THR A 119 19.01 -7.35 14.30
CA THR A 119 18.17 -8.17 13.42
C THR A 119 17.82 -7.44 12.12
N PHE A 120 17.50 -6.14 12.21
CA PHE A 120 16.98 -5.38 11.07
C PHE A 120 17.96 -4.42 10.40
N ARG A 121 19.16 -4.22 10.95
CA ARG A 121 20.17 -3.29 10.39
C ARG A 121 20.55 -3.54 8.92
N GLY A 122 20.33 -4.77 8.43
CA GLY A 122 20.69 -5.17 7.07
C GLY A 122 19.65 -4.82 6.00
N ASP A 123 18.39 -4.55 6.36
CA ASP A 123 17.36 -4.25 5.37
C ASP A 123 17.34 -2.74 5.06
N PRO A 124 17.57 -2.32 3.81
CA PRO A 124 17.66 -0.89 3.45
C PRO A 124 16.33 -0.12 3.60
N ARG A 125 15.21 -0.82 3.78
CA ARG A 125 13.90 -0.20 4.04
C ARG A 125 13.72 0.21 5.49
N VAL A 126 14.51 -0.37 6.41
CA VAL A 126 14.39 -0.14 7.85
C VAL A 126 15.33 0.99 8.29
N ARG A 127 14.79 1.92 9.07
CA ARG A 127 15.52 3.03 9.69
C ARG A 127 15.25 3.06 11.18
N PHE A 128 16.28 3.40 11.95
CA PHE A 128 16.21 3.55 13.40
C PHE A 128 16.21 5.05 13.73
N SER A 129 15.25 5.50 14.54
CA SER A 129 15.10 6.90 14.95
C SER A 129 14.70 7.01 16.41
N GLU A 130 15.17 8.04 17.11
CA GLU A 130 14.76 8.30 18.51
C GLU A 130 13.29 8.69 18.59
N GLU A 131 12.82 9.42 17.59
CA GLU A 131 11.47 9.96 17.50
C GLU A 131 10.82 9.58 16.17
N ALA A 132 9.49 9.63 16.11
CA ALA A 132 8.78 9.48 14.84
C ALA A 132 9.27 10.56 13.86
N PRO A 133 9.61 10.20 12.62
CA PRO A 133 10.16 11.14 11.66
C PRO A 133 9.17 12.27 11.36
N GLU A 134 9.69 13.46 11.05
CA GLU A 134 8.85 14.51 10.46
C GLU A 134 8.17 14.01 9.19
N GLU A 135 7.02 14.60 8.86
CA GLU A 135 6.25 14.22 7.69
C GLU A 135 6.99 14.56 6.40
N ASP A 136 7.19 13.53 5.57
CA ASP A 136 7.71 13.69 4.22
C ASP A 136 6.54 14.04 3.28
N PRO A 137 6.46 15.27 2.75
CA PRO A 137 5.34 15.69 1.91
C PRO A 137 5.29 14.96 0.56
N GLN A 138 6.34 14.22 0.19
CA GLN A 138 6.37 13.43 -1.04
C GLN A 138 5.73 12.04 -0.84
N VAL A 139 5.65 11.55 0.40
CA VAL A 139 5.10 10.23 0.73
C VAL A 139 3.60 10.35 1.00
N PRO A 140 2.72 9.69 0.22
CA PRO A 140 1.27 9.91 0.31
C PRO A 140 0.65 9.45 1.63
N PHE A 141 1.20 8.39 2.24
CA PHE A 141 0.64 7.74 3.41
C PHE A 141 1.67 7.53 4.51
N ARG A 142 1.22 7.71 5.75
CA ARG A 142 1.95 7.29 6.95
C ARG A 142 1.11 6.29 7.73
N LEU A 143 1.67 5.14 8.07
CA LEU A 143 1.00 4.06 8.78
C LEU A 143 1.68 3.86 10.14
N TYR A 144 0.93 3.99 11.23
CA TYR A 144 1.38 3.60 12.57
C TYR A 144 0.88 2.19 12.88
N VAL A 145 1.80 1.33 13.29
CA VAL A 145 1.55 -0.08 13.59
C VAL A 145 2.10 -0.39 14.97
N PRO A 146 1.26 -0.85 15.92
CA PRO A 146 1.74 -1.35 17.21
C PRO A 146 2.65 -2.57 17.01
N ALA A 147 3.77 -2.63 17.73
CA ALA A 147 4.61 -3.82 17.75
C ALA A 147 3.83 -5.05 18.23
N GLY A 148 4.19 -6.23 17.74
CA GLY A 148 3.47 -7.49 18.00
C GLY A 148 2.29 -7.73 17.06
N THR A 149 1.88 -6.75 16.26
CA THR A 149 0.82 -6.94 15.26
C THR A 149 1.31 -7.81 14.10
N ALA A 150 0.72 -8.99 13.94
CA ALA A 150 0.93 -9.86 12.78
C ALA A 150 0.02 -9.42 11.62
N LEU A 151 0.53 -8.61 10.69
CA LEU A 151 -0.26 -8.17 9.54
C LEU A 151 -0.36 -9.26 8.46
N THR A 152 -1.49 -9.30 7.75
CA THR A 152 -1.60 -10.10 6.53
C THR A 152 -0.71 -9.53 5.43
N GLY A 153 -0.31 -10.38 4.48
CA GLY A 153 0.56 -9.95 3.38
C GLY A 153 -0.02 -8.82 2.52
N THR A 154 -1.35 -8.63 2.52
CA THR A 154 -2.04 -7.58 1.75
C THR A 154 -2.45 -6.37 2.59
N ALA A 155 -2.25 -6.38 3.91
CA ALA A 155 -2.81 -5.37 4.82
C ALA A 155 -2.52 -3.93 4.39
N VAL A 156 -1.27 -3.61 4.03
CA VAL A 156 -0.89 -2.26 3.58
C VAL A 156 -1.58 -1.89 2.27
N ALA A 157 -1.66 -2.81 1.31
CA ALA A 157 -2.35 -2.58 0.03
C ALA A 157 -3.85 -2.35 0.25
N ASP A 158 -4.48 -3.16 1.10
CA ASP A 158 -5.90 -3.09 1.41
C ASP A 158 -6.25 -1.77 2.12
N MET A 159 -5.41 -1.32 3.06
CA MET A 159 -5.57 -0.01 3.70
C MET A 159 -5.40 1.15 2.71
N VAL A 160 -4.40 1.10 1.82
CA VAL A 160 -4.19 2.13 0.78
C VAL A 160 -5.38 2.18 -0.19
N ASP A 161 -5.81 1.03 -0.68
CA ASP A 161 -6.93 0.92 -1.62
C ASP A 161 -8.23 1.40 -0.95
N THR A 162 -8.44 1.08 0.34
CA THR A 162 -9.59 1.56 1.12
C THR A 162 -9.53 3.08 1.34
N ALA A 163 -8.39 3.61 1.77
CA ALA A 163 -8.19 5.05 1.95
C ALA A 163 -8.44 5.82 0.65
N ASN A 164 -8.04 5.26 -0.50
CA ASN A 164 -8.28 5.86 -1.82
C ASN A 164 -9.74 5.78 -2.26
N LYS A 165 -10.38 4.62 -2.07
CA LYS A 165 -11.78 4.40 -2.43
C LYS A 165 -12.71 5.33 -1.64
N GLU A 166 -12.50 5.41 -0.33
CA GLU A 166 -13.32 6.21 0.58
C GLU A 166 -12.85 7.67 0.65
N LYS A 167 -11.78 8.02 -0.06
CA LYS A 167 -11.12 9.34 -0.03
C LYS A 167 -10.77 9.82 1.39
N ALA A 168 -10.51 8.88 2.29
CA ALA A 168 -10.25 9.16 3.70
C ALA A 168 -8.94 9.94 3.88
N GLY A 169 -8.99 10.97 4.73
CA GLY A 169 -7.81 11.68 5.21
C GLY A 169 -7.11 10.95 6.36
N LEU A 170 -7.91 10.28 7.19
CA LEU A 170 -7.48 9.39 8.26
C LEU A 170 -8.21 8.06 8.11
N LEU A 171 -7.50 6.95 8.13
CA LEU A 171 -8.07 5.62 8.18
C LEU A 171 -7.63 4.92 9.47
N CYS A 172 -8.60 4.41 10.22
CA CYS A 172 -8.37 3.70 11.47
C CYS A 172 -8.91 2.27 11.37
N ALA A 173 -8.13 1.30 11.83
CA ALA A 173 -8.56 -0.09 11.89
C ALA A 173 -8.23 -0.68 13.28
N PRO A 174 -9.23 -0.81 14.17
CA PRO A 174 -9.02 -1.41 15.47
C PRO A 174 -8.69 -2.89 15.33
N LEU A 175 -7.59 -3.31 15.94
CA LEU A 175 -7.14 -4.69 15.99
C LEU A 175 -8.07 -5.53 16.86
N PRO A 176 -8.30 -6.81 16.52
CA PRO A 176 -9.04 -7.73 17.39
C PRO A 176 -8.41 -7.81 18.78
N GLY A 177 -9.24 -7.79 19.83
CA GLY A 177 -8.76 -7.94 21.22
C GLY A 177 -8.15 -6.68 21.84
N ALA A 178 -8.12 -5.55 21.13
CA ALA A 178 -7.80 -4.24 21.67
C ALA A 178 -8.75 -3.88 22.84
N THR A 179 -8.26 -3.90 24.08
CA THR A 179 -9.07 -3.66 25.30
C THR A 179 -8.62 -2.44 26.11
N ARG A 180 -7.43 -1.87 25.87
CA ARG A 180 -6.94 -0.64 26.52
C ARG A 180 -6.87 0.53 25.54
N GLU A 181 -6.99 1.74 26.09
CA GLU A 181 -6.71 2.97 25.36
C GLU A 181 -5.21 2.99 24.97
N GLY A 182 -4.92 2.90 23.67
CA GLY A 182 -3.55 2.77 23.14
C GLY A 182 -3.18 1.35 22.67
N ASP A 183 -3.93 0.32 23.09
CA ASP A 183 -3.78 -1.04 22.56
C ASP A 183 -4.51 -1.13 21.22
N GLY A 184 -3.77 -1.06 20.12
CA GLY A 184 -4.18 -1.78 18.91
C GLY A 184 -5.12 -1.07 17.96
N VAL A 185 -4.79 0.14 17.49
CA VAL A 185 -5.40 0.69 16.27
C VAL A 185 -4.32 0.88 15.22
N LEU A 186 -4.51 0.27 14.04
CA LEU A 186 -3.74 0.64 12.87
C LEU A 186 -4.23 1.98 12.38
N ARG A 187 -3.32 2.94 12.24
CA ARG A 187 -3.64 4.32 11.87
C ARG A 187 -2.92 4.69 10.59
N MET A 188 -3.66 4.94 9.52
CA MET A 188 -3.12 5.43 8.25
C MET A 188 -3.54 6.88 8.01
N GLU A 189 -2.54 7.75 7.98
CA GLU A 189 -2.68 9.17 7.70
C GLU A 189 -2.38 9.44 6.23
N ARG A 190 -3.23 10.23 5.58
CA ARG A 190 -2.96 10.72 4.23
C ARG A 190 -2.27 12.09 4.32
N ALA A 191 -1.04 12.18 3.82
CA ALA A 191 -0.20 13.37 3.96
C ALA A 191 -0.88 14.66 3.46
N GLN A 192 -1.54 14.61 2.29
CA GLN A 192 -2.23 15.79 1.75
C GLN A 192 -3.41 16.26 2.62
N ALA A 193 -4.08 15.35 3.35
CA ALA A 193 -5.19 15.69 4.22
C ALA A 193 -4.68 16.37 5.50
N PHE A 194 -3.65 15.81 6.12
CA PHE A 194 -3.00 16.38 7.30
C PHE A 194 -2.33 17.72 7.00
N ALA A 195 -1.64 17.85 5.86
CA ALA A 195 -1.08 19.12 5.42
C ALA A 195 -2.17 20.19 5.22
N ARG A 196 -3.32 19.82 4.62
CA ARG A 196 -4.44 20.75 4.45
C ARG A 196 -5.08 21.13 5.78
N ALA A 197 -5.26 20.19 6.70
CA ALA A 197 -5.78 20.44 8.04
C ALA A 197 -4.86 21.40 8.80
N ARG A 198 -3.54 21.18 8.83
CA ARG A 198 -2.59 22.10 9.46
C ARG A 198 -2.60 23.50 8.83
N HIS A 199 -2.77 23.58 7.52
CA HIS A 199 -2.85 24.87 6.84
C HIS A 199 -4.10 25.67 7.24
N LEU A 200 -5.25 25.01 7.39
CA LEU A 200 -6.50 25.65 7.78
C LEU A 200 -6.59 25.89 9.29
N PHE A 201 -5.94 25.03 10.09
CA PHE A 201 -5.99 25.02 11.55
C PHE A 201 -4.56 24.93 12.13
N PRO A 202 -3.74 25.99 12.04
CA PRO A 202 -2.31 25.96 12.39
C PRO A 202 -2.00 25.67 13.86
N GLY A 203 -2.97 25.83 14.76
CA GLY A 203 -2.85 25.48 16.18
C GLY A 203 -3.30 24.06 16.53
N ALA A 204 -3.93 23.33 15.60
CA ALA A 204 -4.49 22.01 15.88
C ALA A 204 -3.38 20.96 16.04
N ARG A 205 -3.45 20.18 17.12
CA ARG A 205 -2.49 19.12 17.43
C ARG A 205 -3.23 17.90 17.99
N GLY A 206 -2.63 16.72 17.84
CA GLY A 206 -3.21 15.46 18.34
C GLY A 206 -4.67 15.29 17.93
N ARG A 207 -5.57 15.08 18.90
CA ARG A 207 -7.01 14.90 18.64
C ARG A 207 -7.69 16.09 17.96
N ASP A 208 -7.21 17.32 18.17
CA ASP A 208 -7.76 18.49 17.49
C ASP A 208 -7.40 18.48 16.01
N LEU A 209 -6.19 17.99 15.68
CA LEU A 209 -5.78 17.81 14.29
C LEU A 209 -6.59 16.70 13.61
N ASP A 210 -6.89 15.61 14.32
CA ASP A 210 -7.75 14.54 13.81
C ASP A 210 -9.16 15.05 13.50
N ARG A 211 -9.72 15.89 14.37
CA ARG A 211 -11.01 16.55 14.11
C ARG A 211 -10.93 17.50 12.90
N ALA A 212 -9.84 18.23 12.74
CA ALA A 212 -9.63 19.07 11.56
C ALA A 212 -9.51 18.23 10.27
N VAL A 213 -8.89 17.05 10.33
CA VAL A 213 -8.83 16.12 9.18
C VAL A 213 -10.21 15.55 8.87
N GLU A 214 -10.99 15.18 9.89
CA GLU A 214 -12.39 14.77 9.73
C GLU A 214 -13.19 15.83 8.97
N GLU A 215 -13.05 17.11 9.33
CA GLU A 215 -13.76 18.21 8.69
C GLU A 215 -13.37 18.41 7.22
N VAL A 216 -12.08 18.25 6.88
CA VAL A 216 -11.55 18.58 5.54
C VAL A 216 -11.62 17.40 4.57
N TYR A 217 -11.36 16.18 5.03
CA TYR A 217 -11.20 14.98 4.20
C TYR A 217 -12.02 13.78 4.71
N GLY A 218 -12.44 13.78 5.97
CA GLY A 218 -13.14 12.66 6.60
C GLY A 218 -12.21 11.56 7.12
N THR A 219 -12.73 10.82 8.10
CA THR A 219 -12.12 9.65 8.72
C THR A 219 -12.90 8.41 8.35
N HIS A 220 -12.20 7.35 7.97
CA HIS A 220 -12.79 6.05 7.67
C HIS A 220 -12.37 5.01 8.69
N TRP A 221 -13.34 4.21 9.15
CA TRP A 221 -13.11 3.09 10.05
C TRP A 221 -13.33 1.79 9.30
N MET A 222 -12.34 0.91 9.30
CA MET A 222 -12.46 -0.43 8.71
C MET A 222 -12.21 -1.52 9.76
N PRO A 223 -12.81 -2.72 9.63
CA PRO A 223 -12.56 -3.81 10.56
C PRO A 223 -11.09 -4.28 10.50
N GLY A 224 -10.35 -4.17 11.62
CA GLY A 224 -8.94 -4.60 11.65
C GLY A 224 -8.75 -6.12 11.60
N GLY A 225 -9.79 -6.91 11.88
CA GLY A 225 -9.76 -8.37 11.74
C GLY A 225 -9.49 -8.87 10.32
N ALA A 226 -9.69 -8.04 9.29
CA ALA A 226 -9.31 -8.38 7.91
C ALA A 226 -7.81 -8.14 7.62
N LEU A 227 -7.14 -7.37 8.48
CA LEU A 227 -5.74 -6.94 8.32
C LEU A 227 -4.75 -7.80 9.11
N VAL A 228 -5.27 -8.67 9.97
CA VAL A 228 -4.50 -9.67 10.73
C VAL A 228 -5.03 -11.08 10.36
N PRO A 229 -4.18 -12.10 10.33
CA PRO A 229 -4.63 -13.47 10.07
C PRO A 229 -5.57 -13.93 11.21
N ALA A 230 -6.52 -14.80 10.88
CA ALA A 230 -7.32 -15.44 11.92
C ALA A 230 -6.42 -16.32 12.81
N GLU A 231 -6.75 -16.42 14.11
CA GLU A 231 -6.00 -17.28 15.03
C GLU A 231 -5.86 -18.71 14.45
N GLY A 232 -4.61 -19.13 14.22
CA GLY A 232 -4.29 -20.45 13.64
C GLY A 232 -3.86 -20.46 12.16
N GLU A 233 -3.92 -19.34 11.43
CA GLU A 233 -3.54 -19.26 10.01
C GLU A 233 -2.05 -18.90 9.78
N GLY A 234 -1.19 -19.09 10.79
CA GLY A 234 0.23 -18.70 10.80
C GLY A 234 1.17 -19.42 9.82
N LYS A 235 0.65 -20.14 8.83
CA LYS A 235 1.45 -20.65 7.71
C LYS A 235 0.77 -20.23 6.43
N GLY A 236 1.22 -19.12 5.86
CA GLY A 236 0.90 -18.76 4.47
C GLY A 236 1.04 -20.00 3.59
N GLU A 237 0.09 -20.20 2.68
CA GLU A 237 0.08 -21.37 1.81
C GLU A 237 1.44 -21.55 1.16
N SER A 238 2.03 -22.73 1.33
CA SER A 238 3.31 -23.08 0.71
C SER A 238 3.28 -22.68 -0.77
N PRO A 239 4.40 -22.20 -1.35
CA PRO A 239 4.50 -21.94 -2.79
C PRO A 239 3.99 -23.09 -3.66
N GLU A 240 4.09 -24.33 -3.16
CA GLU A 240 3.52 -25.52 -3.81
C GLU A 240 2.00 -25.58 -3.77
N ALA A 241 1.39 -25.17 -2.66
CA ALA A 241 -0.07 -25.09 -2.52
C ALA A 241 -0.66 -24.00 -3.43
N LEU A 242 0.02 -22.85 -3.52
CA LEU A 242 -0.36 -21.78 -4.46
C LEU A 242 -0.21 -22.21 -5.93
N ARG A 243 0.85 -22.95 -6.27
CA ARG A 243 1.02 -23.54 -7.61
C ARG A 243 -0.11 -24.51 -7.95
N ARG A 244 -0.48 -25.39 -7.01
CA ARG A 244 -1.61 -26.32 -7.20
C ARG A 244 -2.93 -25.60 -7.46
N LYS A 245 -3.22 -24.54 -6.70
CA LYS A 245 -4.42 -23.71 -6.93
C LYS A 245 -4.41 -23.02 -8.30
N LEU A 246 -3.25 -22.48 -8.71
CA LEU A 246 -3.10 -21.88 -10.04
C LEU A 246 -3.41 -22.90 -11.16
N ASP A 247 -2.88 -24.11 -11.04
CA ASP A 247 -3.09 -25.17 -12.04
C ASP A 247 -4.55 -25.64 -12.08
N GLN A 248 -5.20 -25.73 -10.93
CA GLN A 248 -6.65 -26.01 -10.84
C GLN A 248 -7.47 -24.92 -11.53
N ALA A 249 -7.19 -23.65 -11.23
CA ALA A 249 -7.88 -22.51 -11.85
C ALA A 249 -7.67 -22.47 -13.37
N ARG A 250 -6.45 -22.74 -13.86
CA ARG A 250 -6.15 -22.85 -15.29
C ARG A 250 -6.96 -23.97 -15.97
N THR A 251 -7.04 -25.12 -15.33
CA THR A 251 -7.82 -26.27 -15.82
C THR A 251 -9.31 -25.93 -15.91
N GLU A 252 -9.83 -25.20 -14.93
CA GLU A 252 -11.21 -24.76 -14.91
C GLU A 252 -11.51 -23.73 -16.02
N VAL A 253 -10.62 -22.76 -16.24
CA VAL A 253 -10.74 -21.81 -17.35
C VAL A 253 -10.77 -22.53 -18.70
N GLU A 254 -9.90 -23.52 -18.92
CA GLU A 254 -9.90 -24.30 -20.16
C GLU A 254 -11.18 -25.13 -20.33
N ARG A 255 -11.69 -25.71 -19.24
CA ARG A 255 -12.99 -26.41 -19.22
C ARG A 255 -14.13 -25.48 -19.61
N LEU A 256 -14.17 -24.26 -19.04
CA LEU A 256 -15.18 -23.24 -19.34
C LEU A 256 -15.09 -22.77 -20.79
N ARG A 257 -13.88 -22.52 -21.31
CA ARG A 257 -13.65 -22.19 -22.74
C ARG A 257 -14.11 -23.31 -23.67
N ALA A 258 -13.83 -24.57 -23.33
CA ALA A 258 -14.30 -25.71 -24.10
C ALA A 258 -15.84 -25.85 -24.08
N ARG A 259 -16.48 -25.49 -22.95
CA ARG A 259 -17.95 -25.46 -22.84
C ARG A 259 -18.55 -24.32 -23.67
N ALA A 260 -17.97 -23.13 -23.62
CA ALA A 260 -18.37 -21.98 -24.45
C ALA A 260 -18.27 -22.31 -25.95
N ARG A 261 -17.14 -22.85 -26.40
CA ARG A 261 -16.96 -23.30 -27.80
C ARG A 261 -17.98 -24.35 -28.23
N ARG A 262 -18.36 -25.27 -27.32
CA ARG A 262 -19.41 -26.26 -27.59
C ARG A 262 -20.80 -25.61 -27.70
N ALA A 263 -21.11 -24.65 -26.84
CA ALA A 263 -22.37 -23.91 -26.89
C ALA A 263 -22.49 -23.07 -28.17
N GLU A 264 -21.41 -22.39 -28.56
CA GLU A 264 -21.32 -21.61 -29.81
C GLU A 264 -21.52 -22.50 -31.05
N ARG A 265 -20.89 -23.68 -31.09
CA ARG A 265 -21.11 -24.66 -32.17
C ARG A 265 -22.56 -25.15 -32.24
N LYS A 266 -23.20 -25.39 -31.09
CA LYS A 266 -24.62 -25.78 -31.04
C LYS A 266 -25.52 -24.65 -31.55
N LEU A 267 -25.31 -23.42 -31.10
CA LEU A 267 -26.02 -22.24 -31.59
C LEU A 267 -25.89 -22.08 -33.11
N ARG A 268 -24.69 -22.29 -33.65
CA ARG A 268 -24.44 -22.27 -35.11
C ARG A 268 -25.26 -23.34 -35.86
N TRP A 269 -25.49 -24.50 -35.24
CA TRP A 269 -26.30 -25.61 -35.79
C TRP A 269 -27.82 -25.37 -35.68
N PHE A 270 -28.27 -24.70 -34.63
CA PHE A 270 -29.68 -24.33 -34.43
C PHE A 270 -30.10 -23.06 -35.19
N THR A 271 -29.15 -22.32 -35.76
CA THR A 271 -29.40 -21.07 -36.49
C THR A 271 -28.94 -21.08 -37.97
N PRO A 272 -29.12 -22.14 -38.79
CA PRO A 272 -28.63 -22.09 -40.18
C PRO A 272 -29.56 -21.29 -41.11
N GLY A 273 -30.79 -21.01 -40.67
CA GLY A 273 -31.84 -20.44 -41.52
C GLY A 273 -32.41 -19.10 -41.08
N VAL A 274 -32.13 -18.63 -39.85
CA VAL A 274 -32.72 -17.38 -39.32
C VAL A 274 -32.07 -16.17 -40.00
N THR A 275 -30.76 -16.19 -40.23
CA THR A 275 -30.05 -15.12 -40.97
C THR A 275 -30.50 -15.03 -42.43
N ARG A 276 -30.74 -16.17 -43.11
CA ARG A 276 -31.32 -16.19 -44.47
C ARG A 276 -32.80 -15.75 -44.51
N ARG A 277 -33.59 -16.03 -43.48
CA ARG A 277 -35.00 -15.59 -43.38
C ARG A 277 -35.13 -14.10 -43.08
N ILE A 278 -34.26 -13.55 -42.23
CA ILE A 278 -34.22 -12.12 -41.92
C ILE A 278 -33.74 -11.33 -43.15
N ALA A 279 -32.71 -11.79 -43.85
CA ALA A 279 -32.23 -11.14 -45.07
C ALA A 279 -33.29 -11.06 -46.19
N ARG A 280 -34.17 -12.06 -46.34
CA ARG A 280 -35.29 -12.00 -47.30
C ARG A 280 -36.43 -11.06 -46.90
N LYS A 281 -36.52 -10.66 -45.62
CA LYS A 281 -37.58 -9.78 -45.13
C LYS A 281 -37.23 -8.28 -45.27
N PHE A 282 -35.96 -7.96 -45.52
CA PHE A 282 -35.46 -6.59 -45.75
C PHE A 282 -35.23 -6.25 -47.23
N VAL A 283 -35.48 -7.19 -48.16
CA VAL A 283 -35.36 -6.98 -49.63
C VAL A 283 -36.75 -7.01 -50.31
N ARG A 284 -37.79 -6.58 -49.59
CA ARG A 284 -39.12 -6.34 -50.17
C ARG A 284 -39.61 -4.96 -49.80
#